data_AF-A0A9X1IJB3-F1
#
_entry.id   AF-A0A9X1IJB3-F1
#
_cell.length_a   1.000
_cell.length_b   1.000
_cell.length_c   1.000
_cell.angle_alpha   90.00
_cell.angle_beta   90.00
_cell.angle_gamma   90.00
#
_symmetry.space_group_name_H-M   'P 1'
#
loop_
_entity.id
_entity.type
_entity.pdbx_description
1 polymer ?
#
loop_
_entity_poly.entity_id
_entity_poly.type
_entity_poly.pdbx_seq_one_letter_code
_entity_poly.pdbx_strand_id
1 'polypeptide(L)'
;MTRDDLDRPCGRHLCFRNLVEAGETWRRVRVPNLPVQAGTIAALQRLARDVLDPVVDEFGPLEITYGFASWELTRHVPGRIDPTRDQHAGHELRPDGRLVCSRLGQAADFHVPGICSGALCTWLAERLPFDRLYFYGSYGRNWVMAG
;
A
#
# COMPACT_ATOMS: atom_id res chain seq x y z
N MET A 1 11.56 5.68 -11.45
CA MET A 1 12.16 5.32 -10.15
C MET A 1 13.15 4.19 -10.39
N THR A 2 14.34 4.26 -9.81
CA THR A 2 15.32 3.17 -9.82
C THR A 2 15.31 2.42 -8.49
N ARG A 3 16.14 1.38 -8.36
CA ARG A 3 16.28 0.67 -7.09
C ARG A 3 16.93 1.53 -6.00
N ASP A 4 17.81 2.45 -6.40
CA ASP A 4 18.49 3.37 -5.48
C ASP A 4 17.53 4.47 -4.98
N ASP A 5 16.53 4.83 -5.79
CA ASP A 5 15.47 5.75 -5.37
C ASP A 5 14.58 5.18 -4.26
N LEU A 6 14.58 3.87 -4.01
CA LEU A 6 13.70 3.26 -3.03
C LEU A 6 13.99 3.69 -1.59
N ASP A 7 15.23 4.06 -1.29
CA ASP A 7 15.61 4.53 0.05
C ASP A 7 15.30 6.01 0.27
N ARG A 8 14.75 6.70 -0.75
CA ARG A 8 14.28 8.08 -0.60
C ARG A 8 13.03 8.14 0.29
N PRO A 9 12.85 9.22 1.07
CA PRO A 9 11.66 9.40 1.89
C PRO A 9 10.38 9.34 1.08
N CYS A 10 9.40 8.61 1.61
CA CYS A 10 8.03 8.53 1.14
C CYS A 10 7.13 8.80 2.35
N GLY A 11 6.97 10.08 2.68
CA GLY A 11 6.42 10.52 3.97
C GLY A 11 7.53 10.90 4.95
N ARG A 12 7.14 11.13 6.20
CA ARG A 12 8.02 11.49 7.31
C ARG A 12 8.68 10.28 7.96
N HIS A 13 7.96 9.16 8.05
CA HIS A 13 8.43 7.98 8.80
C HIS A 13 8.86 6.81 7.92
N LEU A 14 8.55 6.84 6.62
CA LEU A 14 8.75 5.73 5.69
C LEU A 14 9.60 6.16 4.48
N CYS A 15 10.24 5.18 3.83
CA CYS A 15 10.82 5.31 2.49
C CYS A 15 10.00 4.50 1.47
N PHE A 16 10.25 4.72 0.17
CA PHE A 16 9.55 3.96 -0.88
C PHE A 16 9.76 2.45 -0.75
N ARG A 17 10.93 2.00 -0.27
CA ARG A 17 11.22 0.58 -0.02
C ARG A 17 10.21 -0.05 0.93
N ASN A 18 9.76 0.66 1.96
CA ASN A 18 8.78 0.13 2.92
C ASN A 18 7.45 -0.24 2.26
N LEU A 19 7.07 0.44 1.17
CA LEU A 19 5.82 0.22 0.44
C LEU A 19 6.02 -0.68 -0.78
N VAL A 20 7.17 -0.59 -1.45
CA VAL A 20 7.47 -1.29 -2.70
C VAL A 20 7.99 -2.71 -2.46
N GLU A 21 8.76 -2.92 -1.40
CA GLU A 21 9.36 -4.21 -1.07
C GLU A 21 8.61 -4.86 0.12
N ALA A 22 7.31 -4.60 0.21
CA ALA A 22 6.44 -5.01 1.29
C ALA A 22 5.83 -6.42 1.09
N GLY A 23 5.55 -7.09 2.21
CA GLY A 23 4.75 -8.31 2.22
C GLY A 23 5.48 -9.62 1.91
N GLU A 24 4.83 -10.73 2.25
CA GLU A 24 5.38 -12.08 2.10
C GLU A 24 5.61 -12.44 0.63
N THR A 25 4.65 -12.10 -0.25
CA THR A 25 4.74 -12.43 -1.67
C THR A 25 6.01 -11.85 -2.28
N TRP A 26 6.27 -10.54 -2.11
CA TRP A 26 7.47 -9.91 -2.65
C TRP A 26 8.75 -10.50 -2.04
N ARG A 27 8.79 -10.71 -0.72
CA ARG A 27 9.96 -11.30 -0.03
C ARG A 27 10.30 -12.70 -0.54
N ARG A 28 9.28 -13.48 -0.91
CA ARG A 28 9.41 -14.84 -1.45
C ARG A 28 9.89 -14.86 -2.89
N VAL A 29 9.28 -14.08 -3.79
CA VAL A 29 9.57 -14.18 -5.24
C VAL A 29 10.61 -13.19 -5.74
N ARG A 30 10.75 -12.02 -5.07
CA ARG A 30 11.69 -10.93 -5.39
C ARG A 30 11.71 -10.52 -6.87
N VAL A 31 10.54 -10.56 -7.53
CA VAL A 31 10.37 -10.09 -8.90
C VAL A 31 10.47 -8.56 -8.98
N PRO A 32 10.74 -7.99 -10.17
CA PRO A 32 10.71 -6.55 -10.37
C PRO A 32 9.38 -5.94 -9.91
N ASN A 33 9.46 -4.99 -8.98
CA ASN A 33 8.30 -4.34 -8.39
C ASN A 33 8.45 -2.82 -8.29
N LEU A 34 9.10 -2.18 -9.26
CA LEU A 34 9.28 -0.72 -9.22
C LEU A 34 8.06 0.00 -9.84
N PRO A 35 7.55 1.07 -9.21
CA PRO A 35 6.52 1.90 -9.84
C PRO A 35 7.11 2.65 -11.03
N VAL A 36 6.37 2.65 -12.15
CA VAL A 36 6.82 3.26 -13.41
C VAL A 36 6.13 4.61 -13.61
N GLN A 37 4.84 4.69 -13.26
CA GLN A 37 4.05 5.89 -13.51
C GLN A 37 4.28 6.95 -12.43
N ALA A 38 4.46 8.21 -12.86
CA ALA A 38 4.58 9.35 -11.93
C ALA A 38 3.34 9.49 -11.02
N GLY A 39 2.15 9.14 -11.53
CA GLY A 39 0.92 9.09 -10.75
C GLY A 39 0.99 8.10 -9.57
N THR A 40 1.59 6.92 -9.78
CA THR A 40 1.81 5.91 -8.72
C THR A 40 2.76 6.46 -7.65
N ILE A 41 3.88 7.06 -8.06
CA ILE A 41 4.85 7.64 -7.11
C ILE A 41 4.19 8.76 -6.27
N ALA A 42 3.43 9.65 -6.91
CA ALA A 42 2.72 10.70 -6.21
C ALA A 42 1.63 10.15 -5.27
N ALA A 43 0.96 9.07 -5.65
CA ALA A 43 -0.05 8.41 -4.83
C ALA A 43 0.54 7.70 -3.62
N LEU A 44 1.69 7.02 -3.76
CA LEU A 44 2.45 6.46 -2.65
C LEU A 44 2.82 7.54 -1.61
N GLN A 45 3.28 8.70 -2.08
CA GLN A 45 3.62 9.81 -1.18
C GLN A 45 2.40 10.42 -0.50
N ARG A 46 1.24 10.51 -1.19
CA ARG A 46 -0.01 10.95 -0.56
C ARG A 46 -0.47 9.97 0.50
N LEU A 47 -0.52 8.68 0.17
CA LEU A 47 -0.84 7.62 1.13
C LEU A 47 0.04 7.70 2.38
N ALA A 48 1.34 7.89 2.19
CA ALA A 48 2.25 8.04 3.31
C ALA A 48 1.92 9.26 4.18
N ARG A 49 1.82 10.45 3.58
CA ARG A 49 1.57 11.70 4.33
C ARG A 49 0.21 11.77 5.00
N ASP A 50 -0.81 11.30 4.30
CA ASP A 50 -2.20 11.55 4.67
C ASP A 50 -2.77 10.42 5.55
N VAL A 51 -2.15 9.24 5.53
CA VAL A 51 -2.60 8.06 6.29
C VAL A 51 -1.50 7.46 7.15
N LEU A 52 -0.40 7.00 6.55
CA LEU A 52 0.58 6.18 7.28
C LEU A 52 1.38 6.99 8.29
N ASP A 53 1.76 8.22 7.96
CA ASP A 53 2.48 9.11 8.86
C ASP A 53 1.64 9.44 10.10
N PRO A 54 0.37 9.89 9.98
CA PRO A 54 -0.51 10.10 11.13
C PRO A 54 -0.71 8.85 12.01
N VAL A 55 -0.80 7.66 11.39
CA VAL A 55 -0.87 6.40 12.16
C VAL A 55 0.40 6.20 12.97
N VAL A 56 1.57 6.42 12.36
CA VAL A 56 2.85 6.28 13.08
C VAL A 56 3.00 7.32 14.18
N ASP A 57 2.50 8.53 13.96
CA ASP A 57 2.51 9.60 14.96
C ASP A 57 1.66 9.28 16.19
N GLU A 58 0.48 8.70 15.98
CA GLU A 58 -0.47 8.38 17.06
C GLU A 58 -0.13 7.08 17.79
N PHE A 59 0.18 6.01 17.04
CA PHE A 59 0.28 4.66 17.57
C PHE A 59 1.68 4.06 17.55
N GLY A 60 2.65 4.75 16.95
CA GLY A 60 4.01 4.25 16.76
C GLY A 60 4.19 3.38 15.51
N PRO A 61 5.32 2.69 15.37
CA PRO A 61 5.69 1.98 14.15
C PRO A 61 4.63 0.99 13.66
N LEU A 62 4.34 1.02 12.36
CA LEU A 62 3.44 0.08 11.69
C LEU A 62 4.21 -0.92 10.82
N GLU A 63 3.60 -2.06 10.55
CA GLU A 63 4.11 -3.07 9.64
C GLU A 63 3.26 -3.14 8.38
N ILE A 64 3.85 -2.82 7.23
CA ILE A 64 3.21 -2.97 5.92
C ILE A 64 3.35 -4.42 5.46
N THR A 65 2.21 -5.09 5.37
CA THR A 65 2.09 -6.50 4.98
C THR A 65 1.76 -6.67 3.50
N TYR A 66 1.28 -5.62 2.82
CA TYR A 66 1.17 -5.54 1.36
C TYR A 66 1.12 -4.07 0.92
N GLY A 67 1.78 -3.72 -0.18
CA GLY A 67 2.00 -2.32 -0.58
C GLY A 67 1.87 -2.15 -2.08
N PHE A 68 2.76 -1.42 -2.74
CA PHE A 68 2.72 -1.34 -4.20
C PHE A 68 2.88 -2.73 -4.83
N ALA A 69 2.06 -3.05 -5.83
CA ALA A 69 2.13 -4.29 -6.57
C ALA A 69 2.09 -4.03 -8.07
N SER A 70 3.24 -4.24 -8.71
CA SER A 70 3.37 -4.25 -10.16
C SER A 70 2.52 -5.38 -10.75
N TRP A 71 2.18 -5.24 -12.03
CA TRP A 71 1.54 -6.32 -12.79
C TRP A 71 2.28 -7.66 -12.61
N GLU A 72 3.62 -7.65 -12.59
CA GLU A 72 4.39 -8.87 -12.41
C GLU A 72 4.25 -9.45 -11.00
N LEU A 73 4.30 -8.62 -9.94
CA LEU A 73 4.12 -9.11 -8.57
C LEU A 73 2.71 -9.70 -8.36
N THR A 74 1.66 -9.07 -8.91
CA THR A 74 0.28 -9.53 -8.74
C THR A 74 0.04 -10.96 -9.24
N ARG A 75 0.82 -11.43 -10.22
CA ARG A 75 0.72 -12.81 -10.76
C ARG A 75 1.16 -13.88 -9.75
N HIS A 76 1.87 -13.49 -8.69
CA HIS A 76 2.38 -14.37 -7.65
C HIS A 76 1.61 -14.29 -6.34
N VAL A 77 0.62 -13.39 -6.22
CA VAL A 77 -0.17 -13.26 -5.00
C VAL A 77 -1.19 -14.40 -4.95
N PRO A 78 -1.21 -15.20 -3.86
CA PRO A 78 -2.14 -16.31 -3.74
C PRO A 78 -3.59 -15.81 -3.58
N GLY A 79 -4.48 -16.28 -4.45
CA GLY A 79 -5.91 -15.93 -4.42
C GLY A 79 -6.39 -15.23 -5.69
N ARG A 80 -7.69 -14.94 -5.75
CA ARG A 80 -8.26 -14.14 -6.84
C ARG A 80 -8.17 -12.66 -6.46
N ILE A 81 -7.06 -12.02 -6.82
CA ILE A 81 -7.03 -10.55 -6.95
C ILE A 81 -7.88 -10.19 -8.17
N ASP A 82 -8.68 -9.13 -8.06
CA ASP A 82 -9.26 -8.45 -9.22
C ASP A 82 -8.38 -7.22 -9.54
N PRO A 83 -7.45 -7.32 -10.50
CA PRO A 83 -6.50 -6.24 -10.78
C PRO A 83 -7.18 -4.94 -11.19
N THR A 84 -8.41 -5.01 -11.71
CA THR A 84 -9.15 -3.83 -12.17
C THR A 84 -9.64 -2.94 -11.01
N ARG A 85 -9.69 -3.51 -9.81
CA ARG A 85 -10.16 -2.87 -8.57
C ARG A 85 -9.08 -2.82 -7.48
N ASP A 86 -7.89 -3.32 -7.78
CA ASP A 86 -6.78 -3.38 -6.84
C ASP A 86 -5.94 -2.09 -6.90
N GLN A 87 -6.12 -1.20 -5.92
CA GLN A 87 -5.36 0.04 -5.81
C GLN A 87 -3.88 -0.19 -5.43
N HIS A 88 -3.47 -1.42 -5.12
CA HIS A 88 -2.05 -1.75 -4.96
C HIS A 88 -1.29 -1.55 -6.28
N ALA A 89 -1.97 -1.62 -7.43
CA ALA A 89 -1.42 -1.31 -8.75
C ALA A 89 -1.25 0.20 -9.02
N GLY A 90 -1.72 1.07 -8.12
CA GLY A 90 -1.57 2.51 -8.25
C GLY A 90 -2.17 3.06 -9.55
N HIS A 91 -1.36 3.81 -10.31
CA HIS A 91 -1.72 4.38 -11.62
C HIS A 91 -1.05 3.64 -12.77
N GLU A 92 -0.56 2.41 -12.54
CA GLU A 92 0.19 1.66 -13.53
C GLU A 92 -0.66 1.31 -14.77
N LEU A 93 0.03 1.21 -15.90
CA LEU A 93 -0.57 0.91 -17.20
C LEU A 93 -0.27 -0.53 -17.60
N ARG A 94 -1.23 -1.15 -18.28
CA ARG A 94 -1.04 -2.38 -19.03
C ARG A 94 -0.24 -2.11 -20.32
N PRO A 95 0.26 -3.15 -21.00
CA PRO A 95 0.95 -2.99 -22.28
C PRO A 95 0.11 -2.30 -23.37
N ASP A 96 -1.22 -2.37 -23.28
CA ASP A 96 -2.16 -1.68 -24.18
C ASP A 96 -2.38 -0.20 -23.84
N GLY A 97 -1.66 0.34 -22.86
CA GLY A 97 -1.74 1.73 -22.41
C GLY A 97 -2.95 2.05 -21.52
N ARG A 98 -3.82 1.08 -21.23
CA ARG A 98 -4.95 1.28 -20.31
C ARG A 98 -4.51 1.10 -18.86
N LEU A 99 -5.20 1.76 -17.93
CA LEU A 99 -4.98 1.58 -16.49
C LEU A 99 -5.16 0.11 -16.08
N VAL A 100 -4.25 -0.38 -15.24
CA VAL A 100 -4.40 -1.67 -14.55
C VAL A 100 -5.63 -1.61 -13.65
N CYS A 101 -5.68 -0.60 -12.78
CA CYS A 101 -6.78 -0.32 -11.86
C CYS A 101 -7.45 1.01 -12.19
N SER A 102 -8.76 1.00 -12.46
CA SER A 102 -9.50 2.22 -12.82
C SER A 102 -9.80 3.11 -11.63
N ARG A 103 -9.61 2.62 -10.41
CA ARG A 103 -9.85 3.37 -9.16
C ARG A 103 -8.79 4.43 -8.89
N LEU A 104 -7.61 4.33 -9.52
CA LEU A 104 -6.45 5.17 -9.25
C LEU A 104 -6.11 5.18 -7.75
N GLY A 105 -5.39 6.21 -7.29
CA GLY A 105 -4.91 6.25 -5.90
C GLY A 105 -3.79 5.25 -5.64
N GLN A 106 -3.57 4.90 -4.38
CA GLN A 106 -2.63 3.86 -3.96
C GLN A 106 -3.09 3.29 -2.64
N ALA A 107 -2.97 1.98 -2.48
CA ALA A 107 -3.26 1.28 -1.23
C ALA A 107 -2.00 0.77 -0.53
N ALA A 108 -2.10 0.65 0.79
CA ALA A 108 -1.24 -0.18 1.61
C ALA A 108 -2.10 -0.99 2.55
N ASP A 109 -1.52 -2.06 3.06
CA ASP A 109 -2.18 -3.09 3.80
C ASP A 109 -1.26 -3.28 5.01
N PHE A 110 -1.71 -2.89 6.21
CA PHE A 110 -0.84 -2.73 7.37
C PHE A 110 -1.51 -2.97 8.71
N HIS A 111 -0.68 -3.20 9.73
CA HIS A 111 -1.09 -3.27 11.12
C HIS A 111 -0.13 -2.53 12.05
N VAL A 112 -0.60 -2.15 13.24
CA VAL A 112 0.25 -1.61 14.30
C VAL A 112 0.36 -2.64 15.42
N PRO A 113 1.57 -3.10 15.78
CA PRO A 113 1.76 -4.05 16.88
C PRO A 113 1.11 -3.57 18.18
N GLY A 114 0.34 -4.45 18.83
CA GLY A 114 -0.35 -4.15 20.08
C GLY A 114 -1.65 -3.34 19.94
N ILE A 115 -2.01 -2.89 18.74
CA ILE A 115 -3.26 -2.15 18.50
C ILE A 115 -4.30 -3.06 17.85
N CYS A 116 -5.52 -3.03 18.40
CA CYS A 116 -6.66 -3.72 17.80
C CYS A 116 -7.05 -3.06 16.48
N SER A 117 -7.15 -3.87 15.43
CA SER A 117 -7.51 -3.48 14.06
C SER A 117 -8.85 -2.75 13.99
N GLY A 118 -9.84 -3.18 14.79
CA GLY A 118 -11.13 -2.51 14.84
C GLY A 118 -11.02 -1.08 15.39
N ALA A 119 -10.24 -0.91 16.46
CA ALA A 119 -9.98 0.41 17.04
C ALA A 119 -9.20 1.31 16.08
N LEU A 120 -8.19 0.76 15.40
CA LEU A 120 -7.44 1.46 14.37
C LEU A 120 -8.35 1.91 13.21
N CYS A 121 -9.21 1.02 12.69
CA CYS A 121 -10.17 1.36 11.65
C CYS A 121 -11.15 2.46 12.07
N THR A 122 -11.67 2.41 13.30
CA THR A 122 -12.55 3.47 13.83
C THR A 122 -11.81 4.79 13.88
N TRP A 123 -10.60 4.82 14.45
CA TRP A 123 -9.81 6.04 14.55
C TRP A 123 -9.50 6.62 13.17
N LEU A 124 -9.10 5.78 12.21
CA LEU A 124 -8.87 6.20 10.83
C LEU A 124 -10.12 6.88 10.26
N ALA A 125 -11.27 6.22 10.33
CA ALA A 125 -12.54 6.71 9.77
C ALA A 125 -13.00 8.04 10.39
N GLU A 126 -12.65 8.28 11.66
CA GLU A 126 -12.99 9.52 12.37
C GLU A 126 -12.00 10.66 12.11
N ARG A 127 -10.76 10.37 11.71
CA ARG A 127 -9.65 11.33 11.77
C ARG A 127 -8.98 11.62 10.44
N LEU A 128 -8.91 10.66 9.52
CA LEU A 128 -8.04 10.76 8.34
C LEU A 128 -8.83 10.77 7.03
N PRO A 129 -8.32 11.47 6.00
CA PRO A 129 -8.87 11.40 4.66
C PRO A 129 -8.39 10.13 3.93
N PHE A 130 -9.34 9.31 3.47
CA PHE A 130 -9.10 8.19 2.56
C PHE A 130 -10.35 7.94 1.71
N ASP A 131 -10.22 7.38 0.51
CA ASP A 131 -11.38 7.07 -0.34
C ASP A 131 -12.03 5.75 0.06
N ARG A 132 -11.22 4.78 0.51
CA ARG A 132 -11.68 3.45 0.90
C ARG A 132 -11.00 2.98 2.17
N LEU A 133 -11.69 2.09 2.88
CA LEU A 133 -11.19 1.35 4.02
C LEU A 133 -11.83 -0.04 3.97
N TYR A 134 -11.00 -1.07 4.07
CA TYR A 134 -11.45 -2.46 4.10
C TYR A 134 -11.00 -3.09 5.41
N PHE A 135 -11.96 -3.60 6.19
CA PHE A 135 -11.69 -4.27 7.47
C PHE A 135 -11.90 -5.77 7.33
N TYR A 136 -10.86 -6.56 7.59
CA TYR A 136 -10.86 -8.02 7.38
C TYR A 136 -10.91 -8.85 8.68
N GLY A 137 -11.31 -8.22 9.79
CA GLY A 137 -11.56 -8.91 11.07
C GLY A 137 -10.52 -8.62 12.16
N SER A 138 -10.83 -9.06 13.38
CA SER A 138 -10.07 -8.78 14.61
C SER A 138 -8.97 -9.79 14.94
N TYR A 139 -8.84 -10.88 14.17
CA TYR A 139 -7.87 -11.94 14.41
C TYR A 139 -6.99 -12.21 13.18
N GLY A 140 -5.70 -11.88 13.30
CA GLY A 140 -4.62 -12.55 12.58
C GLY A 140 -4.00 -11.83 11.39
N ARG A 141 -4.70 -10.95 10.66
CA ARG A 141 -4.11 -10.14 9.58
C ARG A 141 -4.92 -8.86 9.38
N ASN A 142 -4.33 -7.74 9.78
CA ASN A 142 -5.01 -6.46 9.79
C ASN A 142 -4.62 -5.76 8.51
N TRP A 143 -5.62 -5.38 7.74
CA TRP A 143 -5.43 -4.69 6.48
C TRP A 143 -6.31 -3.45 6.54
N VAL A 144 -5.76 -2.35 6.08
CA VAL A 144 -6.41 -1.06 5.99
C VAL A 144 -6.01 -0.53 4.63
N MET A 145 -6.73 -0.90 3.58
CA MET A 145 -6.55 -0.27 2.29
C MET A 145 -7.12 1.14 2.35
N ALA A 146 -6.30 2.10 2.76
CA ALA A 146 -6.54 3.52 2.56
C ALA A 146 -5.89 3.93 1.24
N GLY A 147 -6.60 4.70 0.43
CA GLY A 147 -6.15 5.14 -0.88
C GLY A 147 -7.25 5.85 -1.62
#